data_AF-A0A3N2QBT9-F1
#
_entry.id   AF-A0A3N2QBT9-F1
#
_cell.length_a   1.000
_cell.length_b   1.000
_cell.length_c   1.000
_cell.angle_alpha   90.00
_cell.angle_beta   90.00
_cell.angle_gamma   90.00
#
_symmetry.space_group_name_H-M   'P 1'
#
loop_
_entity.id
_entity.type
_entity.pdbx_description
1 polymer ?
#
loop_
_entity_poly.entity_id
_entity_poly.type
_entity_poly.pdbx_seq_one_letter_code
_entity_poly.pdbx_strand_id
1 'polypeptide(L)'
;MVLKNKNMAIHFMLCLWISTVTQACSKQQRLAMSEDEVIDTNSNLGMGVQIRVKQLAIRGSQDKQKNIITQYINEQHDDETHQTFTNKLLEKVKIYVSISQKIKECIKNVSVGEIGYPIKFNKTAVQLEKLSAWLEQQKCAGDLDRLIGRIMQGFFYKKLRNDIDSDALPILGVSIEQAFYGNEVSSVSSMLLATLATMCGKEPISMPGAATFYPFLKSTFKLPIELVDEIHQYSYPFASEKGMFLFGDYQYGGHRDLPDQFLFAAEECSTSVAKAINLSFKDKSGIGRELDTAIMVESFYNKELQNKFGYQAIDYLSSERETSENQKAWEAIEPGDIFLVEGHTATFETKYNNSGITSTFQFGREIEDAKVDNRLGGGTYSYNLFTKIKDKTVYILRPNKNKLSESISLTNLLHTIDQKYGNKWPNGPADNVIITWQEFFGGR
;
A
#
# COMPACT_ATOMS: atom_id res chain seq x y z
N MET A 1 -21.93 49.58 8.58
CA MET A 1 -22.72 48.34 8.77
C MET A 1 -22.83 47.45 7.51
N VAL A 2 -22.25 47.81 6.35
CA VAL A 2 -22.44 47.08 5.07
C VAL A 2 -21.26 46.14 4.71
N LEU A 3 -20.13 46.20 5.43
CA LEU A 3 -18.91 45.42 5.12
C LEU A 3 -18.85 44.02 5.78
N LYS A 4 -19.67 43.71 6.80
CA LYS A 4 -19.69 42.38 7.44
C LYS A 4 -20.44 41.30 6.64
N ASN A 5 -21.37 41.68 5.76
CA ASN A 5 -22.18 40.71 5.00
C ASN A 5 -21.49 40.18 3.72
N LYS A 6 -20.51 40.90 3.15
CA LYS A 6 -19.81 40.43 1.94
C LYS A 6 -18.83 39.28 2.20
N ASN A 7 -18.11 39.30 3.33
CA ASN A 7 -17.18 38.22 3.68
C ASN A 7 -17.90 36.91 4.03
N MET A 8 -19.09 36.99 4.63
CA MET A 8 -19.88 35.82 4.97
C MET A 8 -20.51 35.18 3.72
N ALA A 9 -20.97 35.99 2.76
CA ALA A 9 -21.47 35.52 1.47
C ALA A 9 -20.39 34.86 0.61
N ILE A 10 -19.15 35.39 0.62
CA ILE A 10 -18.01 34.77 -0.09
C ILE A 10 -17.61 33.45 0.56
N HIS A 11 -17.59 33.36 1.90
CA HIS A 11 -17.33 32.08 2.59
C HIS A 11 -18.41 31.03 2.31
N PHE A 12 -19.70 31.44 2.29
CA PHE A 12 -20.80 30.54 1.99
C PHE A 12 -20.78 30.06 0.53
N MET A 13 -20.46 30.96 -0.43
CA MET A 13 -20.27 30.58 -1.83
C MET A 13 -19.06 29.66 -2.01
N LEU A 14 -17.95 29.89 -1.32
CA LEU A 14 -16.78 29.00 -1.39
C LEU A 14 -17.11 27.60 -0.85
N CYS A 15 -17.86 27.50 0.25
CA CYS A 15 -18.30 26.22 0.82
C CYS A 15 -19.31 25.50 -0.09
N LEU A 16 -20.23 26.24 -0.72
CA LEU A 16 -21.18 25.72 -1.71
C LEU A 16 -20.46 25.25 -2.98
N TRP A 17 -19.42 25.96 -3.43
CA TRP A 17 -18.63 25.60 -4.60
C TRP A 17 -17.74 24.39 -4.34
N ILE A 18 -17.10 24.30 -3.17
CA ILE A 18 -16.33 23.11 -2.76
C ILE A 18 -17.23 21.88 -2.63
N SER A 19 -18.45 22.03 -2.09
CA SER A 19 -19.43 20.93 -1.99
C SER A 19 -20.06 20.54 -3.34
N THR A 20 -20.29 21.49 -4.25
CA THR A 20 -20.77 21.17 -5.62
C THR A 20 -19.67 20.61 -6.50
N VAL A 21 -18.41 21.01 -6.36
CA VAL A 21 -17.27 20.43 -7.10
C VAL A 21 -16.95 19.02 -6.60
N THR A 22 -17.02 18.77 -5.28
CA THR A 22 -16.89 17.39 -4.74
C THR A 22 -18.08 16.51 -5.13
N GLN A 23 -19.31 17.02 -5.12
CA GLN A 23 -20.48 16.27 -5.62
C GLN A 23 -20.43 16.05 -7.14
N ALA A 24 -19.98 17.03 -7.93
CA ALA A 24 -19.85 16.90 -9.38
C ALA A 24 -18.71 15.95 -9.79
N CYS A 25 -17.57 15.95 -9.08
CA CYS A 25 -16.52 14.94 -9.24
C CYS A 25 -17.01 13.54 -8.83
N SER A 26 -17.77 13.42 -7.74
CA SER A 26 -18.37 12.14 -7.34
C SER A 26 -19.40 11.63 -8.37
N LYS A 27 -20.12 12.53 -9.05
CA LYS A 27 -21.04 12.20 -10.14
C LYS A 27 -20.30 11.82 -11.43
N GLN A 28 -19.18 12.47 -11.75
CA GLN A 28 -18.34 12.08 -12.89
C GLN A 28 -17.65 10.72 -12.68
N GLN A 29 -17.37 10.33 -11.44
CA GLN A 29 -16.85 9.00 -11.11
C GLN A 29 -17.93 7.91 -11.10
N ARG A 30 -19.18 8.21 -10.70
CA ARG A 30 -20.30 7.28 -10.92
C ARG A 30 -20.58 7.02 -12.40
N LEU A 31 -20.18 7.93 -13.28
CA LEU A 31 -20.44 7.84 -14.72
C LEU A 31 -19.45 6.95 -15.50
N ALA A 32 -18.50 6.28 -14.82
CA ALA A 32 -17.61 5.29 -15.46
C ALA A 32 -17.59 3.90 -14.77
N MET A 33 -18.41 3.66 -13.75
CA MET A 33 -18.57 2.36 -13.08
C MET A 33 -20.03 1.88 -13.14
N SER A 34 -20.66 1.93 -14.32
CA SER A 34 -22.12 1.70 -14.43
C SER A 34 -22.56 0.23 -14.47
N GLU A 35 -21.67 -0.74 -14.27
CA GLU A 35 -22.01 -2.15 -14.04
C GLU A 35 -21.10 -2.73 -12.95
N ASP A 36 -21.69 -3.44 -11.97
CA ASP A 36 -20.94 -4.15 -10.93
C ASP A 36 -20.05 -5.20 -11.61
N GLU A 37 -18.74 -5.04 -11.46
CA GLU A 37 -17.76 -5.83 -12.18
C GLU A 37 -17.83 -7.30 -11.78
N VAL A 38 -17.69 -8.21 -12.75
CA VAL A 38 -17.79 -9.65 -12.51
C VAL A 38 -16.40 -10.26 -12.38
N ILE A 39 -16.12 -10.85 -11.23
CA ILE A 39 -14.91 -11.62 -10.95
C ILE A 39 -15.19 -13.09 -11.25
N ASP A 40 -14.50 -13.64 -12.25
CA ASP A 40 -14.65 -15.03 -12.72
C ASP A 40 -13.35 -15.85 -12.61
N THR A 41 -12.29 -15.26 -12.04
CA THR A 41 -10.99 -15.92 -11.88
C THR A 41 -10.46 -15.92 -10.46
N ASN A 42 -9.73 -16.98 -10.12
CA ASN A 42 -9.02 -17.15 -8.85
C ASN A 42 -7.96 -16.07 -8.65
N SER A 43 -7.21 -15.70 -9.70
CA SER A 43 -6.26 -14.58 -9.65
C SER A 43 -6.93 -13.27 -9.23
N ASN A 44 -8.03 -12.89 -9.89
CA ASN A 44 -8.69 -11.63 -9.60
C ASN A 44 -9.37 -11.65 -8.22
N LEU A 45 -10.00 -12.77 -7.85
CA LEU A 45 -10.50 -13.01 -6.48
C LEU A 45 -9.38 -12.82 -5.44
N GLY A 46 -8.24 -13.45 -5.69
CA GLY A 46 -7.08 -13.45 -4.81
C GLY A 46 -6.43 -12.08 -4.66
N MET A 47 -6.35 -11.30 -5.74
CA MET A 47 -5.87 -9.93 -5.69
C MET A 47 -6.86 -9.01 -4.97
N GLY A 48 -8.16 -9.12 -5.27
CA GLY A 48 -9.22 -8.37 -4.60
C GLY A 48 -9.23 -8.59 -3.07
N VAL A 49 -9.11 -9.84 -2.62
CA VAL A 49 -8.97 -10.17 -1.20
C VAL A 49 -7.76 -9.48 -0.58
N GLN A 50 -6.59 -9.58 -1.21
CA GLN A 50 -5.37 -9.00 -0.65
C GLN A 50 -5.43 -7.48 -0.54
N ILE A 51 -5.94 -6.80 -1.58
CA ILE A 51 -6.13 -5.36 -1.56
C ILE A 51 -7.10 -4.99 -0.44
N ARG A 52 -8.26 -5.64 -0.37
CA ARG A 52 -9.31 -5.31 0.59
C ARG A 52 -8.90 -5.57 2.04
N VAL A 53 -8.32 -6.72 2.31
CA VAL A 53 -7.81 -7.07 3.65
C VAL A 53 -6.75 -6.07 4.12
N LYS A 54 -5.88 -5.61 3.21
CA LYS A 54 -4.89 -4.56 3.54
C LYS A 54 -5.58 -3.26 3.92
N GLN A 55 -6.60 -2.81 3.17
CA GLN A 55 -7.38 -1.62 3.53
C GLN A 55 -7.97 -1.75 4.93
N LEU A 56 -8.65 -2.87 5.22
CA LEU A 56 -9.29 -3.13 6.51
C LEU A 56 -8.30 -3.14 7.67
N ALA A 57 -7.14 -3.79 7.49
CA ALA A 57 -6.08 -3.84 8.49
C ALA A 57 -5.50 -2.45 8.78
N ILE A 58 -5.21 -1.66 7.73
CA ILE A 58 -4.73 -0.28 7.90
C ILE A 58 -5.77 0.55 8.65
N ARG A 59 -7.06 0.47 8.27
CA ARG A 59 -8.12 1.22 8.93
C ARG A 59 -8.20 0.88 10.41
N GLY A 60 -8.25 -0.41 10.76
CA GLY A 60 -8.31 -0.86 12.15
C GLY A 60 -7.11 -0.38 12.97
N SER A 61 -5.90 -0.47 12.41
CA SER A 61 -4.68 0.01 13.05
C SER A 61 -4.67 1.52 13.27
N GLN A 62 -5.10 2.30 12.27
CA GLN A 62 -5.21 3.76 12.36
C GLN A 62 -6.27 4.19 13.38
N ASP A 63 -7.43 3.54 13.39
CA ASP A 63 -8.49 3.82 14.38
C ASP A 63 -8.03 3.51 15.81
N LYS A 64 -7.31 2.41 16.01
CA LYS A 64 -6.71 2.10 17.31
C LYS A 64 -5.77 3.22 17.79
N GLN A 65 -4.95 3.79 16.90
CA GLN A 65 -4.04 4.88 17.27
C GLN A 65 -4.76 6.19 17.51
N LYS A 66 -5.73 6.52 16.65
CA LYS A 66 -6.60 7.67 16.82
C LYS A 66 -7.30 7.62 18.18
N ASN A 67 -7.79 6.45 18.59
CA ASN A 67 -8.45 6.26 19.88
C ASN A 67 -7.51 6.47 21.06
N ILE A 68 -6.27 5.95 20.99
CA ILE A 68 -5.23 6.20 22.01
C ILE A 68 -4.96 7.70 22.16
N ILE A 69 -4.75 8.40 21.04
CA ILE A 69 -4.49 9.84 21.02
C ILE A 69 -5.68 10.60 21.60
N THR A 70 -6.90 10.27 21.17
CA THR A 70 -8.15 10.90 21.62
C THR A 70 -8.34 10.70 23.13
N GLN A 71 -8.10 9.49 23.64
CA GLN A 71 -8.19 9.19 25.06
C GLN A 71 -7.16 10.00 25.86
N TYR A 72 -5.89 10.01 25.43
CA TYR A 72 -4.83 10.79 26.09
C TYR A 72 -5.19 12.28 26.16
N ILE A 73 -5.63 12.88 25.05
CA ILE A 73 -6.00 14.30 25.00
C ILE A 73 -7.21 14.60 25.90
N ASN A 74 -8.18 13.69 26.00
CA ASN A 74 -9.35 13.88 26.87
C ASN A 74 -9.04 13.69 28.37
N GLU A 75 -8.08 12.83 28.72
CA GLU A 75 -7.69 12.50 30.12
C GLU A 75 -6.71 13.51 30.71
N GLN A 76 -5.85 14.12 29.89
CA GLN A 76 -4.99 15.23 30.30
C GLN A 76 -5.87 16.47 30.46
N HIS A 77 -6.55 16.59 31.60
CA HIS A 77 -7.45 17.68 31.97
C HIS A 77 -6.75 19.06 32.15
N ASP A 78 -5.55 19.27 31.58
CA ASP A 78 -4.67 20.41 31.87
C ASP A 78 -4.09 21.07 30.60
N ASP A 79 -3.73 22.36 30.75
CA ASP A 79 -3.44 23.45 29.80
C ASP A 79 -2.44 23.22 28.64
N GLU A 80 -2.10 21.99 28.25
CA GLU A 80 -1.33 21.77 27.04
C GLU A 80 -2.22 22.03 25.81
N THR A 81 -2.25 23.31 25.39
CA THR A 81 -2.96 23.69 24.16
C THR A 81 -2.55 22.75 23.02
N HIS A 82 -3.48 22.38 22.15
CA HIS A 82 -3.19 21.55 20.97
C HIS A 82 -1.95 22.06 20.20
N GLN A 83 -1.70 23.37 20.23
CA GLN A 83 -0.50 24.01 19.72
C GLN A 83 0.80 23.51 20.37
N THR A 84 0.91 23.48 21.70
CA THR A 84 2.10 22.98 22.41
C THR A 84 2.37 21.52 22.06
N PHE A 85 1.34 20.68 22.09
CA PHE A 85 1.46 19.26 21.76
C PHE A 85 1.89 19.04 20.29
N THR A 86 1.35 19.83 19.36
CA THR A 86 1.71 19.71 17.94
C THR A 86 3.10 20.28 17.62
N ASN A 87 3.56 21.31 18.34
CA ASN A 87 4.95 21.77 18.23
C ASN A 87 5.94 20.71 18.74
N LYS A 88 5.62 20.02 19.84
CA LYS A 88 6.41 18.87 20.32
C LYS A 88 6.47 17.75 19.28
N LEU A 89 5.37 17.48 18.59
CA LEU A 89 5.34 16.50 17.49
C LEU A 89 6.35 16.86 16.40
N LEU A 90 6.35 18.10 15.91
CA LEU A 90 7.27 18.52 14.84
C LEU A 90 8.74 18.32 15.25
N GLU A 91 9.11 18.75 16.46
CA GLU A 91 10.48 18.57 16.95
C GLU A 91 10.84 17.09 17.15
N LYS A 92 9.90 16.28 17.64
CA LYS A 92 10.08 14.83 17.77
C LYS A 92 10.30 14.15 16.41
N VAL A 93 9.50 14.52 15.40
CA VAL A 93 9.64 13.99 14.04
C VAL A 93 11.01 14.36 13.43
N LYS A 94 11.52 15.58 13.64
CA LYS A 94 12.86 15.96 13.19
C LYS A 94 13.97 15.09 13.79
N ILE A 95 13.88 14.82 15.10
CA ILE A 95 14.81 13.91 15.77
C ILE A 95 14.72 12.52 15.15
N TYR A 96 13.51 12.01 14.92
CA TYR A 96 13.29 10.70 14.31
C TYR A 96 13.81 10.61 12.87
N VAL A 97 13.70 11.68 12.08
CA VAL A 97 14.33 11.77 10.75
C VAL A 97 15.85 11.62 10.88
N SER A 98 16.49 12.34 11.80
CA SER A 98 17.93 12.27 12.00
C SER A 98 18.41 10.87 12.38
N ILE A 99 17.74 10.22 13.33
CA ILE A 99 18.06 8.83 13.74
C ILE A 99 17.86 7.87 12.57
N SER A 100 16.77 8.00 11.81
CA SER A 100 16.50 7.17 10.63
C SER A 100 17.55 7.30 9.54
N GLN A 101 18.05 8.52 9.31
CA GLN A 101 19.12 8.80 8.35
C GLN A 101 20.44 8.18 8.79
N LYS A 102 20.78 8.24 10.09
CA LYS A 102 21.96 7.56 10.66
C LYS A 102 21.87 6.04 10.48
N ILE A 103 20.70 5.44 10.76
CA ILE A 103 20.44 4.02 10.49
C ILE A 103 20.64 3.71 9.01
N LYS A 104 20.04 4.51 8.13
CA LYS A 104 20.14 4.34 6.67
C LYS A 104 21.60 4.37 6.20
N GLU A 105 22.41 5.31 6.68
CA GLU A 105 23.83 5.40 6.33
C GLU A 105 24.63 4.22 6.90
N CYS A 106 24.35 3.78 8.13
CA CYS A 106 24.98 2.61 8.74
C CYS A 106 24.77 1.34 7.91
N ILE A 107 23.54 1.08 7.48
CA ILE A 107 23.20 -0.15 6.73
C ILE A 107 23.49 -0.06 5.23
N LYS A 108 23.78 1.14 4.70
CA LYS A 108 23.99 1.40 3.27
C LYS A 108 25.11 0.57 2.65
N ASN A 109 26.16 0.26 3.41
CA ASN A 109 27.29 -0.54 2.92
C ASN A 109 27.30 -1.98 3.44
N VAL A 110 26.33 -2.36 4.29
CA VAL A 110 26.19 -3.73 4.82
C VAL A 110 25.59 -4.63 3.74
N SER A 111 26.08 -5.87 3.60
CA SER A 111 25.52 -6.80 2.62
C SER A 111 24.06 -7.13 2.94
N VAL A 112 23.25 -7.28 1.89
CA VAL A 112 21.88 -7.80 2.00
C VAL A 112 21.85 -9.10 2.78
N GLY A 113 22.82 -10.00 2.58
CA GLY A 113 22.86 -11.30 3.25
C GLY A 113 23.02 -11.19 4.77
N GLU A 114 23.22 -10.00 5.32
CA GLU A 114 23.31 -9.76 6.77
C GLU A 114 22.07 -9.10 7.34
N ILE A 115 21.56 -8.07 6.68
CA ILE A 115 20.40 -7.30 7.17
C ILE A 115 19.07 -7.77 6.57
N GLY A 116 19.11 -8.37 5.39
CA GLY A 116 17.94 -8.83 4.64
C GLY A 116 17.17 -7.72 3.92
N TYR A 117 16.29 -8.15 3.02
CA TYR A 117 15.23 -7.31 2.48
C TYR A 117 14.00 -7.32 3.38
N PRO A 118 13.26 -6.20 3.49
CA PRO A 118 13.46 -4.91 2.80
C PRO A 118 14.20 -3.84 3.64
N ILE A 119 14.85 -4.26 4.74
CA ILE A 119 15.53 -3.39 5.71
C ILE A 119 16.59 -2.49 5.08
N LYS A 120 17.33 -3.01 4.09
CA LYS A 120 18.43 -2.33 3.37
C LYS A 120 18.12 -0.89 2.96
N PHE A 121 16.85 -0.57 2.75
CA PHE A 121 16.42 0.68 2.16
C PHE A 121 15.59 1.58 3.05
N ASN A 122 15.34 1.14 4.30
CA ASN A 122 14.73 1.91 5.38
C ASN A 122 13.62 2.87 4.92
N LYS A 123 12.50 2.32 4.44
CA LYS A 123 11.33 3.10 3.97
C LYS A 123 10.82 4.09 5.02
N THR A 124 10.90 3.70 6.29
CA THR A 124 10.53 4.52 7.45
C THR A 124 11.22 5.89 7.42
N ALA A 125 12.49 5.97 6.98
CA ALA A 125 13.19 7.24 6.81
C ALA A 125 12.48 8.17 5.80
N VAL A 126 12.08 7.62 4.65
CA VAL A 126 11.39 8.38 3.59
C VAL A 126 10.01 8.87 4.09
N GLN A 127 9.27 8.04 4.82
CA GLN A 127 7.97 8.44 5.38
C GLN A 127 8.13 9.56 6.41
N LEU A 128 9.15 9.49 7.27
CA LEU A 128 9.44 10.51 8.26
C LEU A 128 9.86 11.84 7.62
N GLU A 129 10.66 11.81 6.56
CA GLU A 129 11.04 13.00 5.79
C GLU A 129 9.80 13.69 5.20
N LYS A 130 8.89 12.92 4.58
CA LYS A 130 7.62 13.45 4.05
C LYS A 130 6.70 13.99 5.12
N LEU A 131 6.63 13.32 6.27
CA LEU A 131 5.87 13.79 7.42
C LEU A 131 6.44 15.11 7.96
N SER A 132 7.75 15.18 8.15
CA SER A 132 8.45 16.38 8.63
C SER A 132 8.22 17.57 7.69
N ALA A 133 8.40 17.37 6.38
CA ALA A 133 8.19 18.41 5.39
C ALA A 133 6.74 18.93 5.40
N TRP A 134 5.76 18.04 5.53
CA TRP A 134 4.36 18.43 5.60
C TRP A 134 4.02 19.15 6.90
N LEU A 135 4.52 18.71 8.06
CA LEU A 135 4.30 19.40 9.33
C LEU A 135 4.89 20.82 9.31
N GLU A 136 6.07 21.01 8.72
CA GLU A 136 6.63 22.36 8.50
C GLU A 136 5.74 23.21 7.60
N GLN A 137 5.20 22.66 6.51
CA GLN A 137 4.24 23.37 5.66
C GLN A 137 2.99 23.79 6.45
N GLN A 138 2.44 22.90 7.29
CA GLN A 138 1.30 23.23 8.14
C GLN A 138 1.64 24.31 9.17
N LYS A 139 2.87 24.33 9.70
CA LYS A 139 3.37 25.38 10.60
C LYS A 139 3.44 26.73 9.90
N CYS A 140 4.05 26.78 8.71
CA CYS A 140 4.13 28.01 7.91
C CYS A 140 2.75 28.55 7.51
N ALA A 141 1.78 27.67 7.26
CA ALA A 141 0.40 28.03 6.94
C ALA A 141 -0.45 28.45 8.16
N GLY A 142 0.05 28.30 9.40
CA GLY A 142 -0.72 28.55 10.62
C GLY A 142 -1.81 27.52 10.90
N ASP A 143 -1.73 26.34 10.27
CA ASP A 143 -2.73 25.27 10.38
C ASP A 143 -2.28 24.11 11.30
N LEU A 144 -1.04 24.15 11.80
CA LEU A 144 -0.48 23.10 12.65
C LEU A 144 -1.32 22.90 13.93
N ASP A 145 -1.76 23.99 14.55
CA ASP A 145 -2.53 23.96 15.82
C ASP A 145 -3.89 23.27 15.69
N ARG A 146 -4.40 23.11 14.46
CA ARG A 146 -5.64 22.41 14.15
C ARG A 146 -5.45 20.92 13.90
N LEU A 147 -4.20 20.41 13.93
CA LEU A 147 -3.91 19.02 13.57
C LEU A 147 -4.61 18.02 14.49
N ILE A 148 -4.53 18.22 15.82
CA ILE A 148 -5.14 17.30 16.78
C ILE A 148 -6.65 17.24 16.62
N GLY A 149 -7.31 18.41 16.49
CA GLY A 149 -8.75 18.46 16.22
C GLY A 149 -9.14 17.75 14.93
N ARG A 150 -8.34 17.88 13.86
CA ARG A 150 -8.53 17.14 12.60
C ARG A 150 -8.38 15.63 12.80
N ILE A 151 -7.36 15.18 13.52
CA ILE A 151 -7.13 13.76 13.81
C ILE A 151 -8.31 13.16 14.60
N MET A 152 -8.81 13.87 15.61
CA MET A 152 -9.99 13.44 16.39
C MET A 152 -11.25 13.34 15.50
N GLN A 153 -11.36 14.17 14.46
CA GLN A 153 -12.41 14.11 13.45
C GLN A 153 -12.14 13.05 12.35
N GLY A 154 -11.02 12.31 12.44
CA GLY A 154 -10.65 11.27 11.49
C GLY A 154 -9.92 11.76 10.24
N PHE A 155 -9.41 13.00 10.22
CA PHE A 155 -8.62 13.57 9.13
C PHE A 155 -7.12 13.62 9.51
N PHE A 156 -6.28 13.00 8.68
CA PHE A 156 -4.85 12.81 8.98
C PHE A 156 -3.94 13.60 8.01
N TYR A 157 -2.90 12.95 7.48
CA TYR A 157 -1.96 13.53 6.53
C TYR A 157 -2.70 13.96 5.24
N LYS A 158 -2.47 15.21 4.81
CA LYS A 158 -3.14 15.82 3.64
C LYS A 158 -4.67 15.63 3.60
N LYS A 159 -5.33 15.68 4.77
CA LYS A 159 -6.80 15.52 4.94
C LYS A 159 -7.34 14.16 4.50
N LEU A 160 -6.50 13.14 4.39
CA LEU A 160 -6.98 11.77 4.19
C LEU A 160 -7.85 11.35 5.38
N ARG A 161 -9.01 10.77 5.09
CA ARG A 161 -9.94 10.20 6.08
C ARG A 161 -9.76 8.71 6.18
N ASN A 162 -10.12 8.12 7.33
CA ASN A 162 -10.17 6.67 7.63
C ASN A 162 -11.40 5.89 7.17
N ASP A 163 -11.94 6.24 6.00
CA ASP A 163 -13.11 5.58 5.42
C ASP A 163 -12.73 4.66 4.26
N ILE A 164 -13.28 3.44 4.25
CA ILE A 164 -13.16 2.49 3.14
C ILE A 164 -14.53 2.41 2.47
N ASP A 165 -14.59 2.63 1.15
CA ASP A 165 -15.82 2.42 0.38
C ASP A 165 -16.20 0.94 0.41
N SER A 166 -17.45 0.63 0.76
CA SER A 166 -17.96 -0.75 0.79
C SER A 166 -18.01 -1.40 -0.59
N ASP A 167 -18.17 -0.58 -1.64
CA ASP A 167 -18.54 -1.05 -2.97
C ASP A 167 -17.43 -0.86 -4.02
N ALA A 168 -16.26 -0.36 -3.63
CA ALA A 168 -15.18 -0.06 -4.56
C ALA A 168 -13.79 -0.46 -4.05
N LEU A 169 -12.95 -0.87 -5.00
CA LEU A 169 -11.50 -0.99 -4.81
C LEU A 169 -10.80 0.33 -5.15
N PRO A 170 -9.57 0.55 -4.66
CA PRO A 170 -8.81 1.78 -4.90
C PRO A 170 -8.41 1.87 -6.36
N ILE A 171 -8.44 3.07 -6.93
CA ILE A 171 -7.93 3.32 -8.28
C ILE A 171 -6.53 3.91 -8.16
N LEU A 172 -5.54 3.23 -8.73
CA LEU A 172 -4.16 3.69 -8.77
C LEU A 172 -4.00 4.84 -9.76
N GLY A 173 -3.15 5.81 -9.40
CA GLY A 173 -2.91 6.98 -10.24
C GLY A 173 -3.85 8.16 -10.02
N VAL A 174 -4.91 8.02 -9.21
CA VAL A 174 -5.81 9.14 -8.87
C VAL A 174 -5.23 10.00 -7.75
N SER A 175 -5.62 11.28 -7.71
CA SER A 175 -5.17 12.19 -6.66
C SER A 175 -5.56 11.65 -5.28
N ILE A 176 -4.72 11.88 -4.28
CA ILE A 176 -4.99 11.54 -2.87
C ILE A 176 -6.27 12.16 -2.32
N GLU A 177 -6.72 13.28 -2.87
CA GLU A 177 -7.98 13.92 -2.47
C GLU A 177 -9.20 13.17 -3.04
N GLN A 178 -8.95 12.23 -3.96
CA GLN A 178 -9.93 11.50 -4.76
C GLN A 178 -9.84 9.97 -4.58
N ALA A 179 -8.84 9.46 -3.86
CA ALA A 179 -8.54 8.04 -3.75
C ALA A 179 -9.01 7.44 -2.41
N PHE A 180 -9.74 6.33 -2.49
CA PHE A 180 -10.05 5.45 -1.37
C PHE A 180 -8.79 4.67 -0.92
N TYR A 181 -8.72 4.25 0.35
CA TYR A 181 -7.55 3.61 0.97
C TYR A 181 -6.89 2.55 0.11
N GLY A 182 -5.57 2.45 0.16
CA GLY A 182 -4.81 1.48 -0.63
C GLY A 182 -3.38 1.96 -0.83
N ASN A 183 -3.17 3.26 -0.58
CA ASN A 183 -1.99 3.98 -0.97
C ASN A 183 -0.84 4.02 0.04
N GLU A 184 0.41 4.09 -0.40
CA GLU A 184 1.57 4.32 0.49
C GLU A 184 1.46 5.67 1.23
N VAL A 185 0.63 6.60 0.77
CA VAL A 185 0.31 7.85 1.49
C VAL A 185 -0.43 7.59 2.79
N SER A 186 -1.22 6.52 2.85
CA SER A 186 -1.81 6.07 4.12
C SER A 186 -0.74 5.70 5.14
N SER A 187 0.46 5.27 4.69
CA SER A 187 1.57 4.96 5.59
C SER A 187 2.18 6.20 6.24
N VAL A 188 2.13 7.38 5.60
CA VAL A 188 2.49 8.65 6.26
C VAL A 188 1.46 9.01 7.33
N SER A 189 0.16 8.75 7.08
CA SER A 189 -0.88 8.88 8.12
C SER A 189 -0.63 7.92 9.27
N SER A 190 -0.28 6.66 8.97
CA SER A 190 0.09 5.67 9.98
C SER A 190 1.34 6.09 10.76
N MET A 191 2.35 6.65 10.09
CA MET A 191 3.57 7.18 10.72
C MET A 191 3.24 8.35 11.68
N LEU A 192 2.39 9.28 11.24
CA LEU A 192 1.89 10.39 12.05
C LEU A 192 1.20 9.88 13.32
N LEU A 193 0.24 8.96 13.15
CA LEU A 193 -0.53 8.39 14.24
C LEU A 193 0.36 7.56 15.19
N ALA A 194 1.30 6.78 14.65
CA ALA A 194 2.23 6.00 15.45
C ALA A 194 3.14 6.90 16.30
N THR A 195 3.66 7.97 15.70
CA THR A 195 4.51 8.94 16.39
C THR A 195 3.75 9.60 17.53
N LEU A 196 2.52 10.06 17.27
CA LEU A 196 1.67 10.69 18.28
C LEU A 196 1.30 9.73 19.41
N ALA A 197 0.85 8.52 19.10
CA ALA A 197 0.48 7.55 20.13
C ALA A 197 1.70 7.09 20.97
N THR A 198 2.91 7.06 20.39
CA THR A 198 4.15 6.87 21.16
C THR A 198 4.42 8.04 22.10
N MET A 199 4.18 9.29 21.65
CA MET A 199 4.30 10.48 22.52
C MET A 199 3.31 10.45 23.69
N CYS A 200 2.16 9.79 23.53
CA CYS A 200 1.18 9.54 24.59
C CYS A 200 1.61 8.44 25.59
N GLY A 201 2.84 7.91 25.48
CA GLY A 201 3.40 6.95 26.44
C GLY A 201 2.87 5.53 26.30
N LYS A 202 2.33 5.15 25.12
CA LYS A 202 1.95 3.76 24.83
C LYS A 202 3.07 3.05 24.06
N GLU A 203 3.41 1.85 24.53
CA GLU A 203 4.43 0.96 23.96
C GLU A 203 4.15 0.57 22.48
N PRO A 204 5.16 0.08 21.73
CA PRO A 204 5.17 0.12 20.28
C PRO A 204 3.93 -0.46 19.64
N ILE A 205 3.50 0.26 18.63
CA ILE A 205 2.19 0.09 18.06
C ILE A 205 2.28 -0.98 16.99
N SER A 206 1.74 -2.16 17.28
CA SER A 206 1.37 -3.09 16.22
C SER A 206 0.38 -2.39 15.28
N MET A 207 0.82 -2.17 14.03
CA MET A 207 0.02 -1.56 12.96
C MET A 207 -0.12 -2.51 11.76
N PRO A 208 -0.88 -3.61 11.90
CA PRO A 208 -1.31 -4.46 10.80
C PRO A 208 -1.72 -3.67 9.54
N GLY A 209 -1.26 -4.13 8.38
CA GLY A 209 -1.40 -3.53 7.05
C GLY A 209 -0.50 -2.33 6.76
N ALA A 210 0.05 -1.66 7.78
CA ALA A 210 0.71 -0.36 7.63
C ALA A 210 2.21 -0.36 7.97
N ALA A 211 2.64 -1.18 8.93
CA ALA A 211 4.04 -1.31 9.32
C ALA A 211 4.36 -2.72 9.80
N THR A 212 5.50 -3.27 9.39
CA THR A 212 5.97 -4.59 9.82
C THR A 212 7.31 -4.44 10.52
N PHE A 213 7.52 -5.17 11.62
CA PHE A 213 8.87 -5.33 12.17
C PHE A 213 9.61 -6.43 11.42
N TYR A 214 10.78 -6.09 10.91
CA TYR A 214 11.70 -7.06 10.29
C TYR A 214 12.95 -7.18 11.18
N PRO A 215 13.24 -8.37 11.74
CA PRO A 215 14.57 -8.65 12.29
C PRO A 215 15.65 -8.62 11.21
N PHE A 216 16.89 -8.30 11.56
CA PHE A 216 17.99 -8.50 10.63
C PHE A 216 18.11 -9.98 10.24
N LEU A 217 18.45 -10.24 8.98
CA LEU A 217 18.52 -11.59 8.43
C LEU A 217 19.50 -12.48 9.22
N LYS A 218 20.72 -12.00 9.45
CA LYS A 218 21.66 -12.64 10.37
C LYS A 218 21.35 -12.20 11.78
N SER A 219 21.02 -13.16 12.63
CA SER A 219 20.81 -12.97 14.07
C SER A 219 22.05 -12.42 14.81
N THR A 220 23.24 -12.53 14.21
CA THR A 220 24.50 -11.99 14.74
C THR A 220 24.74 -10.53 14.36
N PHE A 221 24.08 -10.01 13.33
CA PHE A 221 24.21 -8.61 12.95
C PHE A 221 23.42 -7.72 13.92
N LYS A 222 24.02 -6.61 14.34
CA LYS A 222 23.41 -5.62 15.22
C LYS A 222 23.77 -4.21 14.78
N LEU A 223 22.90 -3.24 15.11
CA LEU A 223 23.27 -1.82 14.98
C LEU A 223 24.41 -1.46 15.95
N PRO A 224 25.27 -0.47 15.60
CA PRO A 224 26.30 0.05 16.50
C PRO A 224 25.72 0.53 17.83
N ILE A 225 26.46 0.34 18.92
CA ILE A 225 25.98 0.64 20.28
C ILE A 225 25.62 2.12 20.44
N GLU A 226 26.38 3.02 19.81
CA GLU A 226 26.14 4.47 19.85
C GLU A 226 24.77 4.82 19.24
N LEU A 227 24.37 4.12 18.18
CA LEU A 227 23.08 4.31 17.54
C LEU A 227 21.94 3.70 18.36
N VAL A 228 22.21 2.57 19.04
CA VAL A 228 21.26 1.96 19.99
C VAL A 228 21.02 2.87 21.19
N ASP A 229 22.06 3.52 21.71
CA ASP A 229 21.96 4.48 22.80
C ASP A 229 21.13 5.71 22.40
N GLU A 230 21.32 6.23 21.17
CA GLU A 230 20.47 7.30 20.63
C GLU A 230 19.00 6.87 20.49
N ILE A 231 18.75 5.65 20.00
CA ILE A 231 17.40 5.09 19.90
C ILE A 231 16.71 5.09 21.28
N HIS A 232 17.42 4.65 22.33
CA HIS A 232 16.89 4.64 23.69
C HIS A 232 16.70 6.06 24.26
N GLN A 233 17.70 6.93 24.12
CA GLN A 233 17.69 8.30 24.63
C GLN A 233 16.49 9.11 24.10
N TYR A 234 16.20 8.96 22.81
CA TYR A 234 15.11 9.69 22.16
C TYR A 234 13.81 8.90 22.08
N SER A 235 13.76 7.69 22.64
CA SER A 235 12.60 6.79 22.58
C SER A 235 12.12 6.56 21.15
N TYR A 236 13.05 6.37 20.20
CA TYR A 236 12.75 6.14 18.79
C TYR A 236 12.11 4.75 18.62
N PRO A 237 10.83 4.63 18.26
CA PRO A 237 10.09 3.37 18.37
C PRO A 237 10.24 2.47 17.13
N PHE A 238 10.89 2.94 16.07
CA PHE A 238 10.87 2.26 14.78
C PHE A 238 12.13 1.43 14.47
N ALA A 239 13.07 1.33 15.41
CA ALA A 239 14.22 0.44 15.30
C ALA A 239 14.67 -0.06 16.67
N SER A 240 15.45 -1.15 16.64
CA SER A 240 16.09 -1.77 17.79
C SER A 240 17.49 -2.25 17.40
N GLU A 241 18.26 -2.76 18.36
CA GLU A 241 19.57 -3.38 18.06
C GLU A 241 19.50 -4.53 17.03
N LYS A 242 18.33 -5.16 16.83
CA LYS A 242 18.17 -6.41 16.06
C LYS A 242 17.24 -6.30 14.85
N GLY A 243 16.72 -5.12 14.54
CA GLY A 243 15.77 -4.96 13.43
C GLY A 243 15.03 -3.63 13.48
N MET A 244 14.11 -3.44 12.54
CA MET A 244 13.37 -2.19 12.41
C MET A 244 11.95 -2.39 11.89
N PHE A 245 11.08 -1.45 12.25
CA PHE A 245 9.77 -1.30 11.65
C PHE A 245 9.90 -0.58 10.32
N LEU A 246 9.25 -1.13 9.29
CA LEU A 246 9.17 -0.53 7.97
C LEU A 246 7.73 -0.09 7.69
N PHE A 247 7.53 1.22 7.65
CA PHE A 247 6.23 1.83 7.33
C PHE A 247 6.02 1.89 5.82
N GLY A 248 4.79 1.59 5.41
CA GLY A 248 4.43 1.51 4.00
C GLY A 248 4.98 0.26 3.34
N ASP A 249 5.43 -0.72 4.13
CA ASP A 249 5.69 -2.03 3.58
C ASP A 249 4.37 -2.74 3.27
N TYR A 250 4.38 -3.53 2.22
CA TYR A 250 3.31 -4.49 2.00
C TYR A 250 3.52 -5.53 3.11
N GLN A 251 2.49 -5.89 3.88
CA GLN A 251 2.71 -6.57 5.16
C GLN A 251 2.79 -8.10 5.03
N TYR A 252 2.75 -8.63 3.81
CA TYR A 252 2.50 -10.05 3.59
C TYR A 252 3.63 -10.77 2.82
N GLY A 253 4.65 -10.08 2.34
CA GLY A 253 5.89 -10.65 1.84
C GLY A 253 6.86 -10.84 3.01
N GLY A 254 7.27 -12.08 3.22
CA GLY A 254 8.29 -12.37 4.21
C GLY A 254 9.65 -11.77 3.82
N HIS A 255 10.62 -11.92 4.73
CA HIS A 255 12.04 -11.79 4.40
C HIS A 255 12.38 -12.60 3.15
N ARG A 256 13.14 -12.00 2.24
CA ARG A 256 13.70 -12.65 1.05
C ARG A 256 15.22 -12.65 1.12
N ASP A 257 15.81 -13.76 0.67
CA ASP A 257 17.25 -14.02 0.62
C ASP A 257 17.76 -13.92 -0.83
N LEU A 258 17.61 -12.76 -1.48
CA LEU A 258 18.07 -12.56 -2.87
C LEU A 258 19.32 -11.65 -2.92
N PRO A 259 20.39 -12.03 -3.66
CA PRO A 259 21.65 -11.27 -3.70
C PRO A 259 21.52 -9.87 -4.31
N ASP A 260 20.63 -9.70 -5.29
CA ASP A 260 20.50 -8.49 -6.10
C ASP A 260 19.04 -8.02 -6.13
N GLN A 261 18.70 -6.98 -5.35
CA GLN A 261 17.35 -6.42 -5.37
C GLN A 261 17.46 -4.88 -5.15
N PHE A 262 16.88 -4.06 -6.03
CA PHE A 262 16.90 -2.58 -5.94
C PHE A 262 16.38 -2.01 -4.60
N LEU A 263 16.61 -0.70 -4.39
CA LEU A 263 16.19 0.12 -3.24
C LEU A 263 14.73 -0.14 -2.79
N PHE A 264 13.90 -0.53 -3.76
CA PHE A 264 12.53 -0.95 -3.58
C PHE A 264 12.18 -2.14 -4.48
N ALA A 265 13.13 -3.01 -4.83
CA ALA A 265 12.73 -4.25 -5.46
C ALA A 265 12.09 -5.15 -4.39
N ALA A 266 11.12 -5.87 -4.87
CA ALA A 266 9.85 -5.69 -4.25
C ALA A 266 9.59 -6.73 -3.12
N GLU A 267 8.78 -6.44 -2.11
CA GLU A 267 7.54 -7.25 -2.10
C GLU A 267 6.94 -7.24 -3.48
N GLU A 268 7.50 -8.09 -4.31
CA GLU A 268 7.25 -8.07 -5.71
C GLU A 268 5.80 -8.42 -5.88
N CYS A 269 5.15 -7.73 -6.80
CA CYS A 269 3.75 -7.99 -7.06
C CYS A 269 3.56 -9.48 -7.35
N SER A 270 4.60 -10.22 -7.80
CA SER A 270 4.62 -11.68 -7.82
C SER A 270 4.33 -12.38 -6.50
N THR A 271 4.67 -11.84 -5.32
CA THR A 271 4.27 -12.42 -4.03
C THR A 271 2.76 -12.32 -3.86
N SER A 272 2.19 -11.18 -4.23
CA SER A 272 0.75 -10.98 -4.19
C SER A 272 0.06 -11.85 -5.24
N VAL A 273 0.61 -11.92 -6.45
CA VAL A 273 0.13 -12.81 -7.50
C VAL A 273 0.27 -14.27 -7.10
N ALA A 274 1.38 -14.69 -6.49
CA ALA A 274 1.61 -16.03 -5.96
C ALA A 274 0.55 -16.42 -4.93
N LYS A 275 0.16 -15.51 -4.03
CA LYS A 275 -0.95 -15.75 -3.10
C LYS A 275 -2.29 -15.79 -3.83
N ALA A 276 -2.47 -14.94 -4.84
CA ALA A 276 -3.71 -14.84 -5.58
C ALA A 276 -4.01 -16.14 -6.34
N ILE A 277 -3.00 -16.74 -6.93
CA ILE A 277 -3.08 -18.04 -7.62
C ILE A 277 -2.93 -19.24 -6.67
N ASN A 278 -2.89 -19.01 -5.36
CA ASN A 278 -2.84 -20.04 -4.32
C ASN A 278 -1.55 -20.90 -4.27
N LEU A 279 -0.38 -20.28 -4.47
CA LEU A 279 0.89 -20.93 -4.11
C LEU A 279 1.06 -21.01 -2.59
N SER A 280 1.66 -22.11 -2.12
CA SER A 280 1.91 -22.32 -0.70
C SER A 280 3.02 -21.40 -0.18
N PHE A 281 2.74 -20.73 0.95
CA PHE A 281 3.71 -19.98 1.74
C PHE A 281 4.01 -20.63 3.11
N LYS A 282 3.57 -21.89 3.30
CA LYS A 282 3.79 -22.65 4.54
C LYS A 282 5.30 -22.83 4.78
N ASP A 283 5.75 -22.44 5.97
CA ASP A 283 7.15 -22.49 6.43
C ASP A 283 8.16 -21.77 5.50
N LYS A 284 9.45 -21.87 5.83
CA LYS A 284 10.55 -21.30 5.01
C LYS A 284 10.70 -21.99 3.63
N SER A 285 9.94 -23.05 3.35
CA SER A 285 10.02 -23.89 2.15
C SER A 285 8.81 -23.80 1.21
N GLY A 286 7.88 -22.88 1.47
CA GLY A 286 6.72 -22.68 0.59
C GLY A 286 7.15 -22.15 -0.78
N ILE A 287 6.74 -22.84 -1.85
CA ILE A 287 7.09 -22.51 -3.25
C ILE A 287 6.73 -21.06 -3.65
N GLY A 288 5.73 -20.44 -3.02
CA GLY A 288 5.38 -19.03 -3.25
C GLY A 288 6.46 -18.05 -2.79
N ARG A 289 7.38 -18.46 -1.89
CA ARG A 289 8.54 -17.66 -1.45
C ARG A 289 9.68 -17.65 -2.46
N GLU A 290 9.74 -18.67 -3.31
CA GLU A 290 10.74 -18.78 -4.38
C GLU A 290 10.35 -17.95 -5.61
N LEU A 291 9.12 -17.43 -5.67
CA LEU A 291 8.65 -16.76 -6.86
C LEU A 291 8.99 -15.26 -6.86
N ASP A 292 9.65 -14.84 -7.93
CA ASP A 292 9.99 -13.46 -8.24
C ASP A 292 9.76 -13.18 -9.74
N THR A 293 9.96 -11.95 -10.20
CA THR A 293 9.54 -11.49 -11.54
C THR A 293 10.52 -12.06 -12.53
N ALA A 294 11.79 -12.15 -12.15
CA ALA A 294 12.81 -12.75 -12.99
C ALA A 294 12.49 -14.24 -13.22
N ILE A 295 12.12 -14.98 -12.17
CA ILE A 295 11.70 -16.38 -12.25
C ILE A 295 10.38 -16.52 -13.03
N MET A 296 9.43 -15.59 -12.86
CA MET A 296 8.21 -15.58 -13.68
C MET A 296 8.54 -15.35 -15.16
N VAL A 297 9.44 -14.42 -15.49
CA VAL A 297 9.90 -14.20 -16.87
C VAL A 297 10.66 -15.43 -17.40
N GLU A 298 11.53 -16.04 -16.61
CA GLU A 298 12.22 -17.28 -16.98
C GLU A 298 11.21 -18.41 -17.24
N SER A 299 10.15 -18.49 -16.43
CA SER A 299 9.08 -19.45 -16.61
C SER A 299 8.34 -19.28 -17.94
N PHE A 300 8.38 -18.12 -18.58
CA PHE A 300 7.84 -17.95 -19.93
C PHE A 300 8.50 -18.92 -20.93
N TYR A 301 9.81 -19.15 -20.79
CA TYR A 301 10.60 -19.98 -21.69
C TYR A 301 10.87 -21.40 -21.16
N ASN A 302 10.67 -21.64 -19.87
CA ASN A 302 11.03 -22.89 -19.21
C ASN A 302 9.79 -23.70 -18.75
N LYS A 303 9.55 -24.86 -19.40
CA LYS A 303 8.43 -25.76 -19.08
C LYS A 303 8.50 -26.39 -17.69
N GLU A 304 9.70 -26.61 -17.15
CA GLU A 304 9.85 -27.14 -15.79
C GLU A 304 9.36 -26.12 -14.75
N LEU A 305 9.74 -24.85 -14.92
CA LEU A 305 9.27 -23.75 -14.06
C LEU A 305 7.76 -23.51 -14.23
N GLN A 306 7.23 -23.61 -15.45
CA GLN A 306 5.78 -23.56 -15.69
C GLN A 306 5.03 -24.62 -14.90
N ASN A 307 5.52 -25.87 -14.93
CA ASN A 307 4.91 -26.98 -14.18
C ASN A 307 5.06 -26.79 -12.66
N LYS A 308 6.25 -26.36 -12.22
CA LYS A 308 6.57 -26.12 -10.81
C LYS A 308 5.63 -25.10 -10.16
N PHE A 309 5.42 -23.96 -10.82
CA PHE A 309 4.60 -22.88 -10.28
C PHE A 309 3.16 -22.85 -10.79
N GLY A 310 2.79 -23.76 -11.70
CA GLY A 310 1.43 -23.91 -12.20
C GLY A 310 1.01 -22.78 -13.15
N TYR A 311 1.83 -22.47 -14.15
CA TYR A 311 1.53 -21.51 -15.21
C TYR A 311 1.57 -22.16 -16.60
N GLN A 312 1.02 -21.44 -17.57
CA GLN A 312 1.33 -21.61 -18.99
C GLN A 312 1.73 -20.26 -19.59
N ALA A 313 2.72 -20.27 -20.46
CA ALA A 313 3.02 -19.11 -21.31
C ALA A 313 1.91 -18.95 -22.36
N ILE A 314 1.35 -17.75 -22.48
CA ILE A 314 0.32 -17.41 -23.46
C ILE A 314 0.97 -16.77 -24.68
N ASP A 315 1.47 -15.55 -24.52
CA ASP A 315 2.13 -14.79 -25.57
C ASP A 315 2.92 -13.62 -24.94
N TYR A 316 3.59 -12.82 -25.76
CA TYR A 316 4.26 -11.59 -25.34
C TYR A 316 3.94 -10.43 -26.27
N LEU A 317 3.97 -9.20 -25.76
CA LEU A 317 3.83 -7.99 -26.55
C LEU A 317 5.18 -7.29 -26.63
N SER A 318 5.55 -6.77 -27.80
CA SER A 318 6.77 -5.98 -27.93
C SER A 318 6.63 -4.95 -29.03
N SER A 319 7.24 -3.77 -28.85
CA SER A 319 7.35 -2.76 -29.90
C SER A 319 8.13 -3.23 -31.13
N GLU A 320 8.87 -4.32 -31.01
CA GLU A 320 9.64 -4.92 -32.11
C GLU A 320 8.83 -5.94 -32.93
N ARG A 321 7.65 -6.37 -32.46
CA ARG A 321 6.76 -7.27 -33.20
C ARG A 321 5.92 -6.51 -34.22
N GLU A 322 5.53 -7.20 -35.29
CA GLU A 322 4.54 -6.68 -36.23
C GLU A 322 3.22 -6.35 -35.49
N THR A 323 2.55 -5.28 -35.91
CA THR A 323 1.27 -4.84 -35.31
C THR A 323 0.23 -5.96 -35.33
N SER A 324 0.17 -6.74 -36.41
CA SER A 324 -0.75 -7.87 -36.59
C SER A 324 -0.50 -9.00 -35.57
N GLU A 325 0.75 -9.22 -35.19
CA GLU A 325 1.13 -10.22 -34.18
C GLU A 325 0.81 -9.74 -32.77
N ASN A 326 1.12 -8.49 -32.44
CA ASN A 326 0.72 -7.88 -31.17
C ASN A 326 -0.81 -7.90 -31.02
N GLN A 327 -1.56 -7.72 -32.11
CA GLN A 327 -3.02 -7.81 -32.07
C GLN A 327 -3.54 -9.21 -31.74
N LYS A 328 -2.94 -10.26 -32.31
CA LYS A 328 -3.27 -11.65 -31.94
C LYS A 328 -2.93 -11.94 -30.47
N ALA A 329 -1.78 -11.45 -30.01
CA ALA A 329 -1.37 -11.59 -28.62
C ALA A 329 -2.34 -10.86 -27.67
N TRP A 330 -2.86 -9.68 -28.06
CA TRP A 330 -3.91 -8.99 -27.30
C TRP A 330 -5.20 -9.80 -27.23
N GLU A 331 -5.67 -10.36 -28.34
CA GLU A 331 -6.89 -11.16 -28.43
C GLU A 331 -6.85 -12.41 -27.52
N ALA A 332 -5.64 -12.93 -27.23
CA ALA A 332 -5.44 -14.09 -26.36
C ALA A 332 -5.55 -13.76 -24.85
N ILE A 333 -5.50 -12.49 -24.46
CA ILE A 333 -5.55 -12.06 -23.06
C ILE A 333 -6.93 -12.31 -22.45
N GLU A 334 -6.96 -12.92 -21.27
CA GLU A 334 -8.15 -13.12 -20.46
C GLU A 334 -8.03 -12.47 -19.08
N PRO A 335 -9.17 -12.13 -18.43
CA PRO A 335 -9.18 -11.77 -17.03
C PRO A 335 -8.46 -12.82 -16.19
N GLY A 336 -7.67 -12.36 -15.21
CA GLY A 336 -6.87 -13.18 -14.32
C GLY A 336 -5.52 -13.63 -14.89
N ASP A 337 -5.21 -13.34 -16.16
CA ASP A 337 -3.87 -13.55 -16.72
C ASP A 337 -2.86 -12.65 -16.02
N ILE A 338 -1.65 -13.18 -15.81
CA ILE A 338 -0.52 -12.48 -15.22
C ILE A 338 0.18 -11.69 -16.32
N PHE A 339 0.42 -10.42 -16.04
CA PHE A 339 1.14 -9.48 -16.88
C PHE A 339 2.50 -9.16 -16.24
N LEU A 340 3.58 -9.21 -17.03
CA LEU A 340 4.94 -8.93 -16.58
C LEU A 340 5.60 -7.88 -17.48
N VAL A 341 6.13 -6.79 -16.89
CA VAL A 341 6.87 -5.75 -17.63
C VAL A 341 7.98 -5.17 -16.75
N GLU A 342 9.23 -5.11 -17.24
CA GLU A 342 10.35 -4.43 -16.55
C GLU A 342 10.47 -4.68 -15.02
N GLY A 343 10.31 -5.92 -14.56
CA GLY A 343 10.39 -6.21 -13.12
C GLY A 343 9.11 -5.90 -12.32
N HIS A 344 8.01 -5.60 -13.00
CA HIS A 344 6.67 -5.42 -12.44
C HIS A 344 5.75 -6.59 -12.83
N THR A 345 4.87 -6.98 -11.91
CA THR A 345 3.85 -8.02 -12.11
C THR A 345 2.46 -7.46 -11.79
N ALA A 346 1.45 -7.85 -12.56
CA ALA A 346 0.05 -7.54 -12.28
C ALA A 346 -0.84 -8.71 -12.74
N THR A 347 -2.15 -8.66 -12.44
CA THR A 347 -3.14 -9.49 -13.12
C THR A 347 -4.09 -8.62 -13.93
N PHE A 348 -4.50 -9.08 -15.11
CA PHE A 348 -5.54 -8.41 -15.88
C PHE A 348 -6.88 -8.54 -15.16
N GLU A 349 -7.46 -7.41 -14.78
CA GLU A 349 -8.77 -7.36 -14.15
C GLU A 349 -9.85 -7.58 -15.21
N THR A 350 -9.78 -6.85 -16.32
CA THR A 350 -10.73 -6.94 -17.45
C THR A 350 -10.06 -7.42 -18.73
N LYS A 351 -10.88 -7.73 -19.75
CA LYS A 351 -10.39 -7.77 -21.14
C LYS A 351 -10.17 -6.35 -21.65
N TYR A 352 -9.27 -6.20 -22.61
CA TYR A 352 -9.11 -4.93 -23.31
C TYR A 352 -10.36 -4.58 -24.12
N ASN A 353 -10.71 -3.30 -24.17
CA ASN A 353 -11.78 -2.79 -25.00
C ASN A 353 -11.30 -2.44 -26.41
N ASN A 354 -12.21 -1.98 -27.28
CA ASN A 354 -11.88 -1.60 -28.66
C ASN A 354 -10.81 -0.49 -28.79
N SER A 355 -10.48 0.21 -27.71
CA SER A 355 -9.43 1.23 -27.64
C SER A 355 -8.12 0.72 -27.04
N GLY A 356 -7.99 -0.59 -26.81
CA GLY A 356 -6.80 -1.21 -26.21
C GLY A 356 -6.64 -0.91 -24.72
N ILE A 357 -7.70 -0.44 -24.07
CA ILE A 357 -7.71 -0.12 -22.65
C ILE A 357 -8.22 -1.34 -21.90
N THR A 358 -7.42 -1.79 -20.93
CA THR A 358 -7.76 -2.82 -19.96
C THR A 358 -7.61 -2.24 -18.56
N SER A 359 -8.13 -2.94 -17.56
CA SER A 359 -7.79 -2.70 -16.16
C SER A 359 -6.91 -3.82 -15.63
N THR A 360 -6.07 -3.52 -14.66
CA THR A 360 -5.21 -4.49 -13.95
C THR A 360 -5.39 -4.36 -12.45
N PHE A 361 -5.35 -5.50 -11.73
CA PHE A 361 -5.05 -5.48 -10.31
C PHE A 361 -3.54 -5.50 -10.12
N GLN A 362 -3.03 -4.50 -9.41
CA GLN A 362 -1.61 -4.39 -9.15
C GLN A 362 -1.29 -3.65 -7.87
N PHE A 363 -0.02 -3.71 -7.48
CA PHE A 363 0.55 -2.88 -6.44
C PHE A 363 1.59 -1.93 -7.06
N GLY A 364 1.41 -0.62 -6.92
CA GLY A 364 2.30 0.41 -7.48
C GLY A 364 3.29 1.00 -6.46
N ARG A 365 4.46 1.49 -6.92
CA ARG A 365 5.51 2.13 -6.10
C ARG A 365 6.15 3.32 -6.83
N GLU A 366 6.08 4.54 -6.27
CA GLU A 366 6.77 5.78 -6.72
C GLU A 366 6.81 6.80 -5.55
N ILE A 367 7.26 6.39 -4.36
CA ILE A 367 7.32 7.33 -3.22
C ILE A 367 8.46 8.35 -3.37
N GLU A 368 9.44 8.04 -4.21
CA GLU A 368 10.64 8.85 -4.39
C GLU A 368 10.43 10.05 -5.33
N ASP A 369 9.40 10.03 -6.18
CA ASP A 369 9.17 11.14 -7.10
C ASP A 369 8.34 12.25 -6.45
N ALA A 370 9.03 13.29 -5.99
CA ALA A 370 8.42 14.50 -5.43
C ALA A 370 7.53 15.26 -6.44
N LYS A 371 7.60 14.94 -7.75
CA LYS A 371 6.86 15.61 -8.83
C LYS A 371 5.57 14.90 -9.22
N VAL A 372 5.33 13.67 -8.76
CA VAL A 372 4.14 12.90 -9.11
C VAL A 372 3.15 12.96 -7.96
N ASP A 373 1.89 13.26 -8.27
CA ASP A 373 0.76 13.22 -7.32
C ASP A 373 0.56 11.81 -6.76
N ASN A 374 1.35 11.40 -5.77
CA ASN A 374 1.01 10.39 -4.76
C ASN A 374 0.13 9.21 -5.27
N ARG A 375 0.57 8.52 -6.33
CA ARG A 375 -0.24 7.56 -7.13
C ARG A 375 -0.30 6.12 -6.61
N LEU A 376 0.25 5.86 -5.43
CA LEU A 376 0.83 4.55 -5.06
C LEU A 376 -0.12 3.76 -4.23
N GLY A 377 -0.25 2.45 -4.42
CA GLY A 377 -1.04 1.58 -3.57
C GLY A 377 -1.33 0.22 -4.18
N GLY A 378 -2.20 -0.57 -3.53
CA GLY A 378 -2.87 -1.70 -4.15
C GLY A 378 -4.24 -1.32 -4.67
N GLY A 379 -4.54 -1.67 -5.91
CA GLY A 379 -5.79 -1.25 -6.54
C GLY A 379 -5.91 -1.64 -8.01
N THR A 380 -6.92 -1.07 -8.64
CA THR A 380 -7.16 -1.14 -10.07
C THR A 380 -6.33 -0.10 -10.79
N TYR A 381 -5.79 -0.41 -11.96
CA TYR A 381 -5.04 0.53 -12.79
C TYR A 381 -5.48 0.41 -14.24
N SER A 382 -5.92 1.53 -14.81
CA SER A 382 -6.23 1.58 -16.24
C SER A 382 -4.94 1.55 -17.04
N TYR A 383 -4.80 0.49 -17.84
CA TYR A 383 -3.64 0.23 -18.66
C TYR A 383 -4.03 0.29 -20.14
N ASN A 384 -3.34 1.15 -20.90
CA ASN A 384 -3.51 1.20 -22.35
C ASN A 384 -2.39 0.37 -23.00
N LEU A 385 -2.76 -0.81 -23.51
CA LEU A 385 -1.83 -1.78 -24.10
C LEU A 385 -1.11 -1.20 -25.33
N PHE A 386 -1.75 -0.30 -26.08
CA PHE A 386 -1.19 0.24 -27.33
C PHE A 386 -0.09 1.27 -27.08
N THR A 387 -0.24 2.10 -26.04
CA THR A 387 0.67 3.21 -25.76
C THR A 387 1.80 2.84 -24.80
N LYS A 388 1.61 1.81 -23.96
CA LYS A 388 2.56 1.44 -22.90
C LYS A 388 3.61 0.40 -23.31
N ILE A 389 3.44 -0.31 -24.44
CA ILE A 389 4.45 -1.23 -24.99
C ILE A 389 5.60 -0.52 -25.73
N LYS A 390 5.56 0.82 -25.82
CA LYS A 390 6.59 1.59 -26.50
C LYS A 390 7.93 1.36 -25.80
N ASP A 391 8.84 0.69 -26.50
CA ASP A 391 10.18 0.31 -26.04
C ASP A 391 10.22 -0.78 -24.95
N LYS A 392 9.14 -1.56 -24.77
CA LYS A 392 9.03 -2.57 -23.71
C LYS A 392 8.53 -3.91 -24.23
N THR A 393 9.02 -4.99 -23.60
CA THR A 393 8.44 -6.33 -23.75
C THR A 393 7.54 -6.65 -22.55
N VAL A 394 6.34 -7.12 -22.85
CA VAL A 394 5.36 -7.59 -21.89
C VAL A 394 5.20 -9.10 -22.05
N TYR A 395 5.35 -9.86 -20.97
CA TYR A 395 5.08 -11.30 -20.98
C TYR A 395 3.73 -11.61 -20.34
N ILE A 396 2.99 -12.53 -20.94
CA ILE A 396 1.66 -12.94 -20.47
C ILE A 396 1.70 -14.41 -20.07
N LEU A 397 1.37 -14.68 -18.82
CA LEU A 397 1.26 -16.03 -18.26
C LEU A 397 -0.18 -16.28 -17.78
N ARG A 398 -0.67 -17.51 -17.91
CA ARG A 398 -1.98 -17.91 -17.36
C ARG A 398 -1.81 -18.95 -16.25
N PRO A 399 -2.38 -18.74 -15.06
CA PRO A 399 -2.39 -19.74 -14.01
C PRO A 399 -3.18 -21.00 -14.38
N ASN A 400 -2.66 -22.16 -14.03
CA ASN A 400 -3.35 -23.44 -14.19
C ASN A 400 -4.50 -23.50 -13.18
N LYS A 401 -5.75 -23.67 -13.66
CA LYS A 401 -7.00 -23.57 -12.88
C LYS A 401 -7.37 -22.15 -12.44
N ASN A 402 -7.29 -21.20 -13.38
CA ASN A 402 -7.62 -19.81 -13.08
C ASN A 402 -9.13 -19.52 -12.99
N LYS A 403 -10.03 -20.35 -13.55
CA LYS A 403 -11.48 -20.06 -13.52
C LYS A 403 -12.11 -20.43 -12.17
N LEU A 404 -13.03 -19.60 -11.71
CA LEU A 404 -13.92 -19.90 -10.58
C LEU A 404 -15.01 -20.89 -11.00
N SER A 405 -15.52 -21.67 -10.04
CA SER A 405 -16.70 -22.51 -10.25
C SER A 405 -17.96 -21.69 -10.48
N GLU A 406 -18.06 -20.53 -9.83
CA GLU A 406 -19.13 -19.54 -9.98
C GLU A 406 -18.53 -18.14 -9.98
N SER A 407 -19.02 -17.26 -10.87
CA SER A 407 -18.61 -15.86 -10.86
C SER A 407 -19.23 -15.13 -9.66
N ILE A 408 -18.53 -14.11 -9.18
CA ILE A 408 -18.97 -13.25 -8.09
C ILE A 408 -18.85 -11.79 -8.52
N SER A 409 -19.84 -10.98 -8.19
CA SER A 409 -19.74 -9.54 -8.45
C SER A 409 -18.77 -8.87 -7.46
N LEU A 410 -18.13 -7.78 -7.86
CA LEU A 410 -17.14 -7.09 -7.05
C LEU A 410 -17.75 -6.62 -5.74
N THR A 411 -18.95 -6.03 -5.76
CA THR A 411 -19.65 -5.64 -4.53
C THR A 411 -19.87 -6.81 -3.58
N ASN A 412 -20.32 -7.97 -4.10
CA ASN A 412 -20.53 -9.16 -3.27
C ASN A 412 -19.21 -9.74 -2.72
N LEU A 413 -18.14 -9.68 -3.51
CA LEU A 413 -16.79 -10.04 -3.07
C LEU A 413 -16.36 -9.17 -1.88
N LEU A 414 -16.44 -7.84 -2.01
CA LEU A 414 -16.01 -6.89 -0.97
C LEU A 414 -16.82 -7.04 0.31
N HIS A 415 -18.16 -7.13 0.21
CA HIS A 415 -19.01 -7.36 1.37
C HIS A 415 -18.72 -8.68 2.09
N THR A 416 -18.46 -9.75 1.33
CA THR A 416 -18.10 -11.05 1.92
C THR A 416 -16.77 -10.96 2.68
N ILE A 417 -15.78 -10.26 2.11
CA ILE A 417 -14.48 -10.04 2.76
C ILE A 417 -14.67 -9.24 4.04
N ASP A 418 -15.37 -8.10 3.99
CA ASP A 418 -15.59 -7.21 5.12
C ASP A 418 -16.27 -7.94 6.29
N GLN A 419 -17.34 -8.67 6.00
CA GLN A 419 -18.10 -9.42 7.01
C GLN A 419 -17.22 -10.50 7.66
N LYS A 420 -16.55 -11.34 6.86
CA LYS A 420 -15.72 -12.43 7.38
C LYS A 420 -14.48 -11.90 8.09
N TYR A 421 -13.87 -10.83 7.59
CA TYR A 421 -12.74 -10.18 8.23
C TYR A 421 -13.13 -9.64 9.60
N GLY A 422 -14.23 -8.89 9.71
CA GLY A 422 -14.72 -8.36 10.98
C GLY A 422 -15.01 -9.43 12.02
N ASN A 423 -15.56 -10.57 11.58
CA ASN A 423 -15.82 -11.71 12.47
C ASN A 423 -14.54 -12.43 12.92
N LYS A 424 -13.58 -12.62 12.01
CA LYS A 424 -12.36 -13.39 12.28
C LYS A 424 -11.29 -12.56 13.00
N TRP A 425 -11.20 -11.27 12.71
CA TRP A 425 -10.19 -10.36 13.23
C TRP A 425 -10.82 -9.04 13.73
N PRO A 426 -11.67 -9.09 14.77
CA PRO A 426 -12.31 -7.88 15.31
C PRO A 426 -11.30 -6.83 15.83
N ASN A 427 -10.08 -7.26 16.17
CA ASN A 427 -8.98 -6.41 16.62
C ASN A 427 -7.82 -6.32 15.61
N GLY A 428 -8.05 -6.75 14.37
CA GLY A 428 -7.01 -6.94 13.35
C GLY A 428 -6.22 -8.25 13.50
N PRO A 429 -5.59 -8.74 12.42
CA PRO A 429 -4.73 -9.91 12.45
C PRO A 429 -3.40 -9.60 13.15
N ALA A 430 -2.72 -10.64 13.65
CA ALA A 430 -1.34 -10.50 14.12
C ALA A 430 -0.36 -10.28 12.94
N ASP A 431 0.78 -9.64 13.21
CA ASP A 431 1.74 -9.17 12.19
C ASP A 431 2.37 -10.27 11.31
N ASN A 432 2.21 -11.56 11.65
CA ASN A 432 2.75 -12.69 10.91
C ASN A 432 1.70 -13.58 10.23
N VAL A 433 0.41 -13.20 10.29
CA VAL A 433 -0.66 -13.99 9.69
C VAL A 433 -0.69 -13.78 8.18
N ILE A 434 -0.45 -14.84 7.42
CA ILE A 434 -0.63 -14.84 5.96
C ILE A 434 -2.12 -15.03 5.66
N ILE A 435 -2.74 -14.02 5.05
CA ILE A 435 -4.15 -14.06 4.67
C ILE A 435 -4.25 -14.37 3.17
N THR A 436 -5.04 -15.38 2.81
CA THR A 436 -5.31 -15.78 1.43
C THR A 436 -6.81 -15.78 1.15
N TRP A 437 -7.21 -15.83 -0.12
CA TRP A 437 -8.63 -15.86 -0.50
C TRP A 437 -9.36 -17.10 0.03
N GLN A 438 -8.64 -18.20 0.30
CA GLN A 438 -9.21 -19.41 0.87
C GLN A 438 -9.82 -19.17 2.26
N GLU A 439 -9.33 -18.19 3.01
CA GLU A 439 -9.91 -17.85 4.32
C GLU A 439 -11.32 -17.26 4.20
N PHE A 440 -11.67 -16.78 3.01
CA PHE A 440 -12.95 -16.14 2.72
C PHE A 440 -13.83 -17.03 1.82
N PHE A 441 -13.24 -17.87 0.97
CA PHE A 441 -13.97 -18.66 -0.04
C PHE A 441 -13.56 -20.14 -0.09
N GLY A 442 -12.69 -20.60 0.81
CA GLY A 442 -12.20 -21.98 0.94
C GLY A 442 -13.25 -22.93 1.50
N GLY A 443 -14.28 -23.18 0.71
CA GLY A 443 -15.37 -24.10 0.96
C GLY A 443 -16.36 -24.17 -0.22
N ARG A 444 -15.95 -23.63 -1.37
CA ARG A 444 -16.69 -23.63 -2.64
C ARG A 444 -15.96 -24.45 -3.67
#